data_AF-A0A6N3AW12-F1
#
_entry.id   AF-A0A6N3AW12-F1
#
_cell.length_a   1.000
_cell.length_b   1.000
_cell.length_c   1.000
_cell.angle_alpha   90.00
_cell.angle_beta   90.00
_cell.angle_gamma   90.00
#
_symmetry.space_group_name_H-M   'P 1'
#
loop_
_entity.id
_entity.type
_entity.pdbx_description
1 polymer ?
#
loop_
_entity_poly.entity_id
_entity_poly.type
_entity_poly.pdbx_seq_one_letter_code
_entity_poly.pdbx_strand_id
1 'polypeptide(L)'
;MNPLGLDSKTTTKMQPYRFSDVSVKGTHVDIFVGNKKVTEALLTLDDKRGLVWKRFGDMKSTTSKELKAADKLISELKDNSQIMSLAKDHLKKTLTDFEGDLNDPKSTLEVRI
;
A
#
# COMPACT_ATOMS: atom_id res chain seq x y z
N MET A 1 -6.87 -6.09 -32.40
CA MET A 1 -5.69 -6.93 -32.13
C MET A 1 -4.48 -6.03 -31.91
N ASN A 2 -3.64 -6.30 -30.91
CA ASN A 2 -2.44 -5.53 -30.60
C ASN A 2 -1.24 -6.18 -31.34
N PRO A 3 -0.61 -5.53 -32.33
CA PRO A 3 0.33 -6.19 -33.25
C PRO A 3 1.69 -6.59 -32.64
N LEU A 4 1.94 -6.28 -31.36
CA LEU A 4 3.21 -6.58 -30.67
C LEU A 4 3.08 -7.39 -29.37
N GLY A 5 1.87 -7.76 -28.94
CA GLY A 5 1.65 -8.79 -27.90
C GLY A 5 2.26 -8.59 -26.50
N LEU A 6 3.02 -7.53 -26.20
CA LEU A 6 3.44 -7.24 -24.82
C LEU A 6 2.31 -6.56 -24.07
N ASP A 7 1.39 -7.34 -23.51
CA ASP A 7 0.58 -6.84 -22.41
C ASP A 7 1.52 -6.56 -21.23
N SER A 8 1.73 -5.28 -20.92
CA SER A 8 2.56 -4.83 -19.81
C SER A 8 2.06 -5.48 -18.51
N LYS A 9 2.86 -6.38 -17.94
CA LYS A 9 2.51 -7.07 -16.69
C LYS A 9 2.24 -6.05 -15.60
N THR A 10 1.09 -6.17 -14.92
CA THR A 10 0.80 -5.38 -13.73
C THR A 10 1.36 -6.12 -12.52
N THR A 11 2.14 -5.44 -11.68
CA THR A 11 2.78 -6.05 -10.49
C THR A 11 2.60 -5.15 -9.27
N THR A 12 2.73 -5.75 -8.09
CA THR A 12 2.65 -5.06 -6.80
C THR A 12 3.96 -5.22 -6.05
N LYS A 13 4.35 -4.21 -5.28
CA LYS A 13 5.52 -4.25 -4.41
C LYS A 13 5.21 -3.61 -3.07
N MET A 14 5.35 -4.37 -2.00
CA MET A 14 5.28 -3.83 -0.65
C MET A 14 6.40 -2.80 -0.42
N GLN A 15 6.04 -1.61 0.08
CA GLN A 15 7.04 -0.62 0.46
C GLN A 15 7.83 -1.11 1.67
N PRO A 16 9.13 -0.82 1.79
CA PRO A 16 9.88 -1.15 2.99
C PRO A 16 9.24 -0.51 4.23
N TYR A 17 9.19 -1.24 5.34
CA TYR A 17 8.68 -0.69 6.59
C TYR A 17 9.52 0.51 7.05
N ARG A 18 8.86 1.65 7.23
CA ARG A 18 9.41 2.85 7.86
C ARG A 18 8.35 3.40 8.79
N PHE A 19 8.63 3.44 10.10
CA PHE A 19 7.63 3.87 11.07
C PHE A 19 7.08 5.26 10.77
N SER A 20 7.94 6.22 10.41
CA SER A 20 7.54 7.60 10.02
C SER A 20 6.60 7.70 8.82
N ASP A 21 6.54 6.65 7.99
CA ASP A 21 5.69 6.62 6.79
C ASP A 21 4.41 5.82 7.06
N VAL A 22 4.54 4.64 7.67
CA VAL A 22 3.42 3.76 8.00
C VAL A 22 2.54 4.34 9.12
N SER A 23 3.10 5.10 10.06
CA SER A 23 2.31 5.77 11.11
C SER A 23 1.40 6.87 10.57
N VAL A 24 1.77 7.48 9.45
CA VAL A 24 1.01 8.59 8.83
C VAL A 24 0.06 8.06 7.75
N LYS A 25 0.55 7.20 6.86
CA LYS A 25 -0.20 6.74 5.68
C LYS A 25 -0.86 5.39 5.87
N GLY A 26 -0.34 4.55 6.78
CA GLY A 26 -0.67 3.14 6.90
C GLY A 26 0.12 2.23 5.94
N THR A 27 -0.12 0.93 6.06
CA THR A 27 0.55 -0.11 5.27
C THR A 27 0.15 -0.05 3.81
N HIS A 28 1.09 0.20 2.92
CA HIS A 28 0.80 0.40 1.50
C HIS A 28 1.77 -0.33 0.56
N VAL A 29 1.30 -0.50 -0.68
CA VAL A 29 2.06 -1.09 -1.79
C VAL A 29 2.13 -0.14 -2.98
N ASP A 30 3.20 -0.27 -3.75
CA ASP A 30 3.31 0.35 -5.07
C ASP A 30 2.74 -0.59 -6.13
N ILE A 31 1.99 -0.03 -7.07
CA ILE A 31 1.48 -0.76 -8.24
C ILE A 31 2.22 -0.29 -9.49
N PHE A 32 2.71 -1.26 -10.26
CA PHE A 32 3.46 -1.04 -11.49
C PHE A 32 2.71 -1.62 -12.69
N VAL A 33 2.76 -0.93 -13.82
CA VAL A 33 2.41 -1.49 -15.13
C VAL A 33 3.68 -1.48 -15.98
N GLY A 34 4.20 -2.66 -16.30
CA GLY A 34 5.59 -2.78 -16.77
C GLY A 34 6.55 -2.29 -15.69
N ASN A 35 7.46 -1.38 -16.05
CA ASN A 35 8.46 -0.81 -15.14
C ASN A 35 8.04 0.55 -14.55
N LYS A 36 6.83 1.02 -14.85
CA LYS A 36 6.33 2.32 -14.41
C LYS A 36 5.44 2.14 -13.18
N LYS A 37 5.76 2.82 -12.09
CA LYS A 37 4.82 2.99 -10.97
C LYS A 37 3.64 3.83 -11.47
N VAL A 38 2.42 3.32 -11.29
CA VAL A 38 1.21 3.96 -11.80
C VAL A 38 0.32 4.53 -10.70
N THR A 39 0.31 3.88 -9.54
CA THR A 39 -0.46 4.29 -8.35
C THR A 39 0.06 3.55 -7.11
N GLU A 40 -0.50 3.85 -5.95
CA GLU A 40 -0.29 3.14 -4.69
C GLU A 40 -1.61 2.52 -4.20
N ALA A 41 -1.54 1.54 -3.31
CA ALA A 41 -2.72 1.00 -2.64
C ALA A 41 -2.47 0.82 -1.15
N LEU A 42 -3.42 1.29 -0.33
CA LEU A 42 -3.38 1.29 1.12
C LEU A 42 -4.28 0.17 1.65
N LEU A 43 -3.78 -0.62 2.60
CA LEU A 43 -4.61 -1.55 3.36
C LEU A 43 -5.41 -0.75 4.41
N THR A 44 -6.73 -0.79 4.30
CA THR A 44 -7.65 -0.03 5.17
C THR A 44 -8.91 -0.84 5.45
N LEU A 45 -9.76 -0.30 6.32
CA LEU A 45 -11.14 -0.73 6.47
C LEU A 45 -12.06 0.07 5.55
N ASP A 46 -13.05 -0.59 4.96
CA ASP A 46 -14.18 0.06 4.28
C ASP A 46 -15.26 0.54 5.29
N ASP A 47 -16.33 1.15 4.79
CA ASP A 47 -17.42 1.68 5.63
C ASP A 47 -18.14 0.59 6.46
N LYS A 48 -18.04 -0.67 6.05
CA LYS A 48 -18.59 -1.84 6.74
C LYS A 48 -17.57 -2.50 7.66
N ARG A 49 -16.41 -1.87 7.86
CA ARG A 49 -15.25 -2.41 8.59
C ARG A 49 -14.66 -3.68 7.97
N GLY A 50 -14.88 -3.90 6.68
CA GLY A 50 -14.23 -4.94 5.89
C GLY A 50 -12.81 -4.53 5.52
N LEU A 51 -11.86 -5.45 5.63
CA LEU A 51 -10.47 -5.21 5.24
C LEU A 51 -10.34 -5.16 3.71
N VAL A 52 -9.84 -4.06 3.18
CA VAL A 52 -9.71 -3.80 1.73
C VAL A 52 -8.38 -3.14 1.39
N TRP A 53 -7.90 -3.37 0.17
CA TRP A 53 -6.86 -2.55 -0.44
C TRP A 53 -7.52 -1.44 -1.26
N LYS A 54 -7.22 -0.18 -0.94
CA LYS A 54 -7.79 1.00 -1.61
C LYS A 54 -6.71 1.75 -2.36
N ARG A 55 -6.95 2.02 -3.65
CA ARG A 55 -6.06 2.85 -4.46
C ARG A 55 -5.92 4.26 -3.87
N PHE A 56 -4.69 4.75 -3.77
CA PHE A 56 -4.38 6.12 -3.37
C PHE A 56 -3.11 6.60 -4.10
N GLY A 57 -2.99 7.90 -4.37
CA GLY A 57 -1.76 8.45 -4.96
C GLY A 57 -1.50 8.02 -6.41
N ASP A 58 -2.39 8.38 -7.34
CA ASP A 58 -2.13 8.17 -8.78
C ASP A 58 -0.96 9.02 -9.27
N MET A 59 -0.09 8.43 -10.09
CA MET A 59 1.02 9.18 -10.70
C MET A 59 0.50 10.09 -11.83
N LYS A 60 1.09 11.30 -11.95
CA LYS A 60 0.65 12.34 -12.91
C LYS A 60 0.56 11.89 -14.36
N SER A 61 1.42 10.95 -14.78
CA SER A 61 1.49 10.46 -16.17
C SER A 61 0.73 9.15 -16.40
N THR A 62 -0.08 8.70 -15.45
CA THR A 62 -0.83 7.44 -15.56
C THR A 62 -2.07 7.59 -16.45
N THR A 63 -2.26 6.64 -17.35
CA THR A 63 -3.41 6.56 -18.26
C THR A 63 -4.58 5.82 -17.60
N SER A 64 -5.81 6.06 -18.07
CA SER A 64 -6.99 5.33 -17.58
C SER A 64 -6.90 3.81 -17.83
N LYS A 65 -6.19 3.38 -18.88
CA LYS A 65 -5.96 1.94 -19.16
C LYS A 65 -5.06 1.33 -18.08
N GLU A 66 -3.99 2.02 -17.69
CA GLU A 66 -3.10 1.59 -16.62
C GLU A 66 -3.82 1.55 -15.26
N LEU A 67 -4.68 2.55 -14.97
CA LEU A 67 -5.47 2.56 -13.74
C LEU A 67 -6.44 1.39 -13.66
N LYS A 68 -7.11 1.03 -14.75
CA LYS A 68 -8.00 -0.16 -14.77
C LYS A 68 -7.24 -1.46 -14.51
N ALA A 69 -6.02 -1.58 -15.03
CA ALA A 69 -5.17 -2.74 -14.77
C ALA A 69 -4.72 -2.78 -13.30
N ALA A 70 -4.37 -1.61 -12.74
CA ALA A 70 -4.05 -1.47 -11.32
C ALA A 70 -5.25 -1.81 -10.43
N ASP A 71 -6.44 -1.28 -10.70
CA ASP A 71 -7.66 -1.54 -9.92
C ASP A 71 -7.98 -3.05 -9.87
N LYS A 72 -7.81 -3.75 -11.01
CA LYS A 72 -7.94 -5.21 -11.06
C LYS A 72 -6.97 -5.89 -10.10
N LEU A 73 -5.67 -5.59 -10.21
CA LEU A 73 -4.66 -6.18 -9.33
C LEU A 73 -4.92 -5.85 -7.85
N ILE A 74 -5.30 -4.61 -7.54
CA ILE A 74 -5.62 -4.16 -6.17
C ILE A 74 -6.75 -4.99 -5.56
N SER A 75 -7.80 -5.30 -6.34
CA SER A 75 -8.94 -6.10 -5.88
C SER A 75 -8.55 -7.54 -5.48
N GLU A 76 -7.46 -8.05 -6.04
CA GLU A 76 -6.93 -9.40 -5.82
C GLU A 76 -5.90 -9.44 -4.65
N LEU A 77 -5.41 -8.30 -4.17
CA LEU A 77 -4.34 -8.25 -3.16
C LEU A 77 -4.75 -8.85 -1.81
N LYS A 78 -6.04 -8.80 -1.46
CA LYS A 78 -6.55 -9.41 -0.21
C LYS A 78 -6.36 -10.93 -0.18
N ASP A 79 -6.31 -11.56 -1.36
CA ASP A 79 -6.16 -13.00 -1.52
C ASP A 79 -4.68 -13.38 -1.76
N ASN A 80 -3.78 -12.40 -1.87
CA ASN A 80 -2.34 -12.62 -2.02
C ASN A 80 -1.69 -12.87 -0.64
N SER A 81 -1.41 -14.12 -0.33
CA SER A 81 -0.86 -14.55 0.96
C SER A 81 0.47 -13.89 1.33
N GLN A 82 1.37 -13.69 0.37
CA GLN A 82 2.67 -13.06 0.62
C GLN A 82 2.50 -11.58 0.99
N ILE A 83 1.69 -10.83 0.22
CA ILE A 83 1.43 -9.41 0.50
C ILE A 83 0.68 -9.24 1.82
N MET A 84 -0.29 -10.11 2.12
CA MET A 84 -1.02 -10.07 3.38
C MET A 84 -0.14 -10.43 4.59
N SER A 85 0.80 -11.37 4.44
CA SER A 85 1.78 -11.67 5.49
C SER A 85 2.65 -10.46 5.80
N LEU A 86 3.21 -9.83 4.76
CA LEU A 86 4.03 -8.62 4.92
C LEU A 86 3.22 -7.47 5.53
N ALA A 87 1.97 -7.30 5.11
CA ALA A 87 1.11 -6.26 5.65
C ALA A 87 0.83 -6.47 7.15
N LYS A 88 0.58 -7.72 7.57
CA LYS A 88 0.43 -8.10 8.97
C LYS A 88 1.69 -7.80 9.78
N ASP A 89 2.87 -8.08 9.22
CA ASP A 89 4.14 -7.80 9.87
C ASP A 89 4.38 -6.30 10.03
N HIS A 90 4.02 -5.49 9.03
CA HIS A 90 4.09 -4.03 9.14
C HIS A 90 3.15 -3.48 10.21
N LEU A 91 1.90 -3.97 10.26
CA LEU A 91 0.94 -3.56 11.29
C LEU A 91 1.45 -3.91 12.70
N LYS A 92 2.00 -5.11 12.89
CA LYS A 92 2.62 -5.50 14.17
C LYS A 92 3.78 -4.59 14.56
N LYS A 93 4.70 -4.32 13.63
CA LYS A 93 5.83 -3.42 13.89
C LYS A 93 5.35 -2.01 14.23
N THR A 94 4.33 -1.52 13.53
CA THR A 94 3.73 -0.20 13.80
C THR A 94 3.15 -0.14 15.21
N LEU A 95 2.43 -1.18 15.63
CA LEU A 95 1.91 -1.26 17.00
C LEU A 95 3.04 -1.28 18.03
N THR A 96 4.09 -2.09 17.82
CA THR A 96 5.25 -2.13 18.73
C THR A 96 5.97 -0.79 18.81
N ASP A 97 6.15 -0.08 17.69
CA ASP A 97 6.79 1.23 17.68
C ASP A 97 5.91 2.28 18.38
N PHE A 98 4.58 2.25 18.18
CA PHE A 98 3.65 3.11 18.93
C PHE A 98 3.65 2.81 20.43
N GLU A 99 3.68 1.53 20.83
CA GLU A 99 3.80 1.15 22.24
C GLU A 99 5.12 1.65 22.82
N GLY A 100 6.22 1.60 22.06
CA GLY A 100 7.50 2.19 22.44
C GLY A 100 7.39 3.69 22.67
N ASP A 101 6.81 4.43 21.71
CA ASP A 101 6.60 5.87 21.80
C ASP A 101 5.68 6.26 22.96
N LEU A 102 4.66 5.47 23.29
CA LEU A 102 3.76 5.74 24.42
C LEU A 102 4.42 5.50 25.78
N ASN A 103 5.35 4.55 25.85
CA ASN A 103 6.02 4.17 27.09
C ASN A 103 7.34 4.93 27.32
N ASP A 104 7.82 5.72 26.35
CA ASP A 104 9.01 6.55 26.53
C ASP A 104 8.66 7.82 27.34
N PRO A 105 9.21 8.01 28.56
CA PRO A 105 8.96 9.20 29.38
C PRO A 105 9.52 10.50 28.77
N LYS A 106 10.30 10.43 27.68
CA LYS A 106 10.77 11.58 26.89
C LYS A 106 10.00 11.76 25.58
N SER A 107 8.95 10.97 25.35
CA SER A 107 8.15 11.01 24.15
C SER A 107 7.49 12.37 23.95
N THR A 108 7.85 13.07 22.87
CA THR A 108 7.22 14.33 22.46
C THR A 108 6.06 14.06 21.50
N LEU A 109 5.13 13.18 21.89
CA LEU A 109 3.90 12.89 21.13
C LEU A 109 3.11 14.17 20.77
N GLU A 110 3.32 15.26 21.51
CA GLU A 110 2.74 16.59 21.27
C GLU A 110 3.20 17.29 19.97
N VAL A 111 4.26 16.82 19.29
CA VAL A 111 4.82 17.52 18.11
C VAL A 111 4.34 16.96 16.76
N ARG A 112 3.60 15.85 16.74
CA ARG A 112 3.36 15.07 15.51
C ARG A 112 1.89 14.88 15.10
N ILE A 113 0.92 15.48 15.79
CA ILE A 113 -0.51 15.44 15.43
C ILE A 113 -0.92 16.75 14.74
#